data_AF-A0AA39I1E3-F1
#
_entry.id   AF-A0AA39I1E3-F1
#
_cell.length_a   1.000
_cell.length_b   1.000
_cell.length_c   1.000
_cell.angle_alpha   90.00
_cell.angle_beta   90.00
_cell.angle_gamma   90.00
#
_symmetry.space_group_name_H-M   'P 1'
#
loop_
_entity.id
_entity.type
_entity.pdbx_description
1 polymer ?
#
loop_
_entity_poly.entity_id
_entity_poly.type
_entity_poly.pdbx_seq_one_letter_code
_entity_poly.pdbx_strand_id
1 'polypeptide(L)'
;MPTMNGTTHRVQQSDLKGRPFANASAQERRGIQKEVNAAPALWNKTIRRWTDEVHREACAFGDIVHRPTSTAHNWRYAYAYLRIALTQRGANRLTENRLKQMELSLLPAIIADYKGYAAAADLFWYSFGHPNDAFFNGMLCFCAHYAKHGHPKSMSVEDYLKKMNDVLTNPTKQFVQNGCPTKEKGRWIVISEPNNAYVRTAYKI
;
A
#
# COMPACT_ATOMS: atom_id res chain seq x y z
N MET A 1 4.89 -12.01 -37.27
CA MET A 1 4.76 -11.35 -35.95
C MET A 1 4.65 -12.43 -34.89
N PRO A 2 5.53 -12.52 -33.88
CA PRO A 2 5.40 -13.53 -32.84
C PRO A 2 4.31 -13.09 -31.85
N THR A 3 3.31 -13.94 -31.68
CA THR A 3 2.28 -13.84 -30.63
C THR A 3 2.94 -13.97 -29.26
N MET A 4 2.91 -12.91 -28.45
CA MET A 4 3.29 -12.99 -27.04
C MET A 4 2.24 -13.81 -26.29
N ASN A 5 2.52 -15.09 -26.08
CA ASN A 5 1.83 -15.89 -25.07
C ASN A 5 2.28 -15.39 -23.68
N GLY A 6 1.64 -14.33 -23.20
CA GLY A 6 1.77 -13.88 -21.82
C GLY A 6 1.06 -14.89 -20.92
N THR A 7 1.79 -15.89 -20.43
CA THR A 7 1.28 -16.79 -19.39
C THR A 7 0.93 -15.97 -18.16
N THR A 8 -0.35 -15.69 -17.94
CA THR A 8 -0.85 -15.10 -16.70
C THR A 8 -0.56 -16.06 -15.55
N HIS A 9 0.57 -15.88 -14.87
CA HIS A 9 0.88 -16.60 -13.64
C HIS A 9 -0.08 -16.15 -12.55
N ARG A 10 -1.13 -16.95 -12.33
CA ARG A 10 -1.97 -16.84 -11.14
C ARG A 10 -1.14 -17.34 -9.96
N VAL A 11 -0.95 -16.51 -8.93
CA VAL A 11 -0.19 -16.92 -7.72
C VAL A 11 -0.81 -18.19 -7.17
N GLN A 12 0.01 -19.20 -6.92
CA GLN A 12 -0.42 -20.41 -6.24
C GLN A 12 -0.14 -20.29 -4.74
N GLN A 13 -0.90 -20.99 -3.89
CA GLN A 13 -0.65 -20.99 -2.44
C GLN A 13 0.78 -21.42 -2.07
N SER A 14 1.43 -22.21 -2.94
CA SER A 14 2.83 -22.62 -2.82
C SER A 14 3.83 -21.44 -2.85
N ASP A 15 3.47 -20.33 -3.49
CA ASP A 15 4.31 -19.12 -3.59
C ASP A 15 4.32 -18.30 -2.29
N LEU A 16 3.40 -18.59 -1.35
CA LEU A 16 3.20 -17.91 -0.07
C LEU A 16 3.61 -18.82 1.11
N LYS A 17 4.79 -19.43 1.00
CA LYS A 17 5.45 -20.23 2.05
C LYS A 17 6.62 -19.46 2.67
N GLY A 18 6.93 -19.75 3.94
CA GLY A 18 8.00 -19.09 4.71
C GLY A 18 7.52 -17.81 5.42
N ARG A 19 8.41 -17.13 6.15
CA ARG A 19 8.09 -15.80 6.71
C ARG A 19 7.92 -14.78 5.57
N PRO A 20 6.98 -13.82 5.69
CA PRO A 20 6.07 -13.58 6.81
C PRO A 20 4.73 -14.36 6.74
N PHE A 21 4.59 -15.31 5.81
CA PHE A 21 3.34 -16.02 5.54
C PHE A 21 3.09 -17.26 6.42
N ALA A 22 4.06 -17.68 7.22
CA ALA A 22 3.98 -18.92 8.01
C ALA A 22 2.70 -18.98 8.88
N ASN A 23 2.33 -17.85 9.49
CA ASN A 23 1.15 -17.76 10.38
C ASN A 23 -0.01 -16.98 9.75
N ALA A 24 0.03 -16.74 8.44
CA ALA A 24 -1.01 -15.94 7.77
C ALA A 24 -2.36 -16.67 7.78
N SER A 25 -3.39 -15.98 8.26
CA SER A 25 -4.77 -16.43 8.22
C SER A 25 -5.27 -16.63 6.78
N ALA A 26 -6.33 -17.41 6.61
CA ALA A 26 -6.96 -17.59 5.29
C ALA A 26 -7.42 -16.25 4.68
N GLN A 27 -7.86 -15.30 5.51
CA GLN A 27 -8.27 -13.97 5.06
C GLN A 27 -7.08 -13.14 4.55
N GLU A 28 -5.95 -13.13 5.27
CA GLU A 28 -4.74 -12.43 4.82
C GLU A 28 -4.20 -13.01 3.52
N ARG A 29 -4.15 -14.34 3.40
CA ARG A 29 -3.74 -15.03 2.17
C ARG A 29 -4.64 -14.65 0.99
N ARG A 30 -5.96 -14.62 1.18
CA ARG A 30 -6.91 -14.13 0.15
C ARG A 30 -6.67 -12.67 -0.20
N GLY A 31 -6.35 -11.83 0.78
CA GLY A 31 -6.01 -10.42 0.56
C GLY A 31 -4.75 -10.25 -0.31
N ILE A 32 -3.69 -11.01 -0.02
CA ILE A 32 -2.45 -11.03 -0.82
C ILE A 32 -2.76 -11.49 -2.24
N GLN A 33 -3.47 -12.62 -2.38
CA GLN A 33 -3.86 -13.15 -3.68
C GLN A 33 -4.62 -12.12 -4.51
N LYS A 34 -5.57 -11.41 -3.89
CA LYS A 34 -6.34 -10.35 -4.55
C LYS A 34 -5.44 -9.22 -5.04
N GLU A 35 -4.48 -8.80 -4.22
CA GLU A 35 -3.57 -7.71 -4.58
C GLU A 35 -2.65 -8.09 -5.74
N VAL A 36 -2.08 -9.30 -5.72
CA VAL A 36 -1.21 -9.78 -6.81
C VAL A 36 -2.02 -10.01 -8.09
N ASN A 37 -3.22 -10.59 -7.97
CA ASN A 37 -4.12 -10.78 -9.11
C ASN A 37 -4.65 -9.46 -9.68
N ALA A 38 -4.49 -8.32 -9.00
CA ALA A 38 -4.83 -7.02 -9.56
C ALA A 38 -3.81 -6.56 -10.62
N ALA A 39 -2.61 -7.13 -10.65
CA ALA A 39 -1.61 -6.89 -11.68
C ALA A 39 -0.76 -8.15 -11.95
N PRO A 40 -1.36 -9.21 -12.51
CA PRO A 40 -0.68 -10.50 -12.66
C PRO A 40 0.55 -10.42 -13.56
N ALA A 41 0.55 -9.53 -14.56
CA ALA A 41 1.69 -9.30 -15.45
C ALA A 41 2.93 -8.74 -14.74
N LEU A 42 2.75 -8.10 -13.58
CA LEU A 42 3.85 -7.62 -12.75
C LEU A 42 4.42 -8.70 -11.84
N TRP A 43 3.69 -9.79 -11.60
CA TRP A 43 4.13 -10.80 -10.65
C TRP A 43 5.25 -11.66 -11.22
N ASN A 44 6.47 -11.42 -10.77
CA ASN A 44 7.66 -12.19 -11.12
C ASN A 44 8.63 -12.27 -9.93
N LYS A 45 9.72 -13.05 -10.08
CA LYS A 45 10.69 -13.28 -9.01
C LYS A 45 11.35 -11.99 -8.51
N THR A 46 11.58 -11.03 -9.41
CA THR A 46 12.19 -9.74 -9.06
C THR A 46 11.25 -8.90 -8.22
N ILE A 47 9.98 -8.78 -8.62
CA ILE A 47 8.97 -8.03 -7.86
C ILE A 47 8.73 -8.67 -6.50
N ARG A 48 8.69 -10.00 -6.40
CA ARG A 48 8.59 -10.68 -5.09
C ARG A 48 9.77 -10.31 -4.18
N ARG A 49 11.00 -10.41 -4.68
CA ARG A 49 12.20 -10.05 -3.89
C ARG A 49 12.21 -8.57 -3.52
N TRP A 50 11.86 -7.67 -4.43
CA TRP A 50 11.78 -6.24 -4.14
C TRP A 50 10.68 -5.94 -3.10
N THR A 51 9.60 -6.72 -3.11
CA THR A 51 8.57 -6.62 -2.06
C THR A 51 9.13 -7.04 -0.71
N ASP A 52 9.86 -8.16 -0.66
CA ASP A 52 10.53 -8.62 0.56
C ASP A 52 11.48 -7.55 1.10
N GLU A 53 12.21 -6.87 0.21
CA GLU A 53 13.13 -5.81 0.56
C GLU A 53 12.43 -4.55 1.09
N VAL A 54 11.39 -4.07 0.39
CA VAL A 54 10.58 -2.94 0.86
C VAL A 54 9.96 -3.26 2.22
N HIS A 55 9.44 -4.47 2.41
CA HIS A 55 8.88 -4.91 3.68
C HIS A 55 9.93 -4.95 4.79
N ARG A 56 11.12 -5.49 4.50
CA ARG A 56 12.25 -5.56 5.44
C ARG A 56 12.71 -4.17 5.88
N GLU A 57 12.91 -3.27 4.92
CA GLU A 57 13.30 -1.88 5.19
C GLU A 57 12.22 -1.13 5.96
N ALA A 58 10.95 -1.36 5.65
CA ALA A 58 9.84 -0.79 6.39
C ALA A 58 9.79 -1.28 7.85
N CYS A 59 9.97 -2.58 8.08
CA CYS A 59 10.06 -3.15 9.43
C CYS A 59 11.32 -2.73 10.20
N ALA A 60 12.36 -2.22 9.53
CA ALA A 60 13.57 -1.72 10.17
C ALA A 60 13.53 -0.20 10.42
N PHE A 61 12.63 0.51 9.73
CA PHE A 61 12.54 1.97 9.75
C PHE A 61 11.49 2.49 10.75
N GLY A 62 11.75 3.67 11.31
CA GLY A 62 10.86 4.34 12.26
C GLY A 62 11.04 3.91 13.72
N ASP A 63 10.34 4.63 14.60
CA ASP A 63 10.27 4.33 16.03
C ASP A 63 9.55 3.00 16.27
N ILE A 64 9.88 2.31 17.36
CA ILE A 64 9.32 0.99 17.72
C ILE A 64 7.78 1.03 17.77
N VAL A 65 7.21 2.17 18.14
CA VAL A 65 5.75 2.35 18.29
C VAL A 65 5.02 2.29 16.93
N HIS A 66 5.58 2.87 15.87
CA HIS A 66 4.92 2.99 14.56
C HIS A 66 5.48 2.04 13.49
N ARG A 67 6.57 1.36 13.83
CA ARG A 67 7.23 0.37 13.00
C ARG A 67 6.28 -0.78 12.66
N PRO A 68 6.06 -1.08 11.37
CA PRO A 68 5.31 -2.25 10.95
C PRO A 68 5.95 -3.54 11.49
N THR A 69 5.14 -4.42 12.06
CA THR A 69 5.58 -5.78 12.41
C THR A 69 5.71 -6.65 11.16
N SER A 70 6.61 -7.64 11.19
CA SER A 70 6.83 -8.55 10.05
C SER A 70 5.68 -9.55 9.91
N THR A 71 4.60 -9.13 9.26
CA THR A 71 3.35 -9.88 9.10
C THR A 71 2.96 -10.00 7.63
N ALA A 72 2.11 -10.98 7.32
CA ALA A 72 1.57 -11.16 5.98
C ALA A 72 0.72 -9.96 5.52
N HIS A 73 -0.01 -9.34 6.45
CA HIS A 73 -0.72 -8.08 6.24
C HIS A 73 0.22 -6.94 5.82
N ASN A 74 1.32 -6.70 6.54
CA ASN A 74 2.26 -5.64 6.19
C ASN A 74 3.00 -5.93 4.88
N TRP A 75 3.36 -7.19 4.64
CA TRP A 75 3.94 -7.59 3.36
C TRP A 75 3.02 -7.30 2.17
N ARG A 76 1.71 -7.54 2.33
CA ARG A 76 0.71 -7.19 1.30
C ARG A 76 0.76 -5.70 0.96
N TYR A 77 0.89 -4.82 1.95
CA TYR A 77 0.99 -3.38 1.70
C TYR A 77 2.34 -2.95 1.14
N ALA A 78 3.43 -3.65 1.48
CA ALA A 78 4.70 -3.48 0.79
C ALA A 78 4.56 -3.78 -0.71
N TYR A 79 3.87 -4.87 -1.07
CA TYR A 79 3.59 -5.21 -2.47
C TYR A 79 2.73 -4.15 -3.15
N ALA A 80 1.64 -3.72 -2.49
CA ALA A 80 0.75 -2.70 -3.01
C ALA A 80 1.49 -1.36 -3.26
N TYR A 81 2.28 -0.92 -2.28
CA TYR A 81 3.11 0.28 -2.38
C TYR A 81 4.10 0.18 -3.53
N LEU A 82 4.87 -0.91 -3.61
CA LEU A 82 5.84 -1.14 -4.69
C LEU A 82 5.17 -1.07 -6.06
N ARG A 83 4.02 -1.75 -6.22
CA ARG A 83 3.25 -1.75 -7.46
C ARG A 83 2.82 -0.35 -7.88
N ILE A 84 2.34 0.46 -6.93
CA ILE A 84 1.93 1.85 -7.18
C ILE A 84 3.14 2.69 -7.57
N ALA A 85 4.24 2.61 -6.83
CA ALA A 85 5.46 3.36 -7.09
C ALA A 85 6.06 3.03 -8.46
N LEU A 86 6.06 1.75 -8.86
CA LEU A 86 6.48 1.32 -10.20
C LEU A 86 5.55 1.85 -11.28
N THR A 87 4.24 1.85 -11.05
CA THR A 87 3.25 2.38 -12.01
C THR A 87 3.46 3.87 -12.27
N GLN A 88 3.71 4.65 -11.21
CA GLN A 88 3.97 6.09 -11.31
C GLN A 88 5.26 6.40 -12.08
N ARG A 89 6.23 5.50 -12.02
CA ARG A 89 7.51 5.60 -12.74
C ARG A 89 7.45 5.00 -14.14
N GLY A 90 6.28 4.56 -14.62
CA GLY A 90 6.14 3.87 -15.90
C GLY A 90 6.83 2.50 -15.97
N ALA A 91 7.31 1.98 -14.83
CA ALA A 91 8.06 0.74 -14.73
C ALA A 91 7.17 -0.51 -14.66
N ASN A 92 5.84 -0.33 -14.59
CA ASN A 92 4.88 -1.42 -14.48
C ASN A 92 4.70 -2.28 -15.76
N ARG A 93 5.34 -1.87 -16.86
CA ARG A 93 5.33 -2.59 -18.15
C ARG A 93 6.69 -3.20 -18.49
N LEU A 94 7.69 -3.04 -17.63
CA LEU A 94 9.03 -3.54 -17.86
C LEU A 94 9.09 -5.06 -17.70
N THR A 95 9.92 -5.71 -18.51
CA THR A 95 10.24 -7.13 -18.35
C THR A 95 11.09 -7.35 -17.09
N GLU A 96 11.12 -8.58 -16.59
CA GLU A 96 11.94 -8.93 -15.42
C GLU A 96 13.42 -8.54 -15.60
N ASN A 97 13.99 -8.75 -16.81
CA ASN A 97 15.37 -8.39 -17.10
C ASN A 97 15.61 -6.87 -17.05
N ARG A 98 14.65 -6.07 -17.54
CA ARG A 98 14.76 -4.61 -17.46
C ARG A 98 14.65 -4.12 -16.02
N LEU A 99 13.77 -4.72 -15.21
CA LEU A 99 13.70 -4.41 -13.78
C LEU A 99 15.02 -4.70 -13.06
N LYS A 100 15.66 -5.85 -13.32
CA LYS A 100 16.99 -6.18 -12.76
C LYS A 100 18.06 -5.17 -13.16
N GLN A 101 18.09 -4.75 -14.42
CA GLN A 101 19.06 -3.74 -14.89
C GLN A 101 18.89 -2.39 -14.18
N MET A 102 17.66 -2.03 -13.82
CA MET A 102 17.35 -0.77 -13.16
C MET A 102 17.33 -0.87 -11.63
N GLU A 103 17.69 -2.02 -11.07
CA GLU A 103 17.54 -2.29 -9.63
C GLU A 103 18.27 -1.27 -8.76
N LEU A 104 19.54 -0.99 -9.09
CA LEU A 104 20.40 -0.11 -8.32
C LEU A 104 19.90 1.34 -8.28
N SER A 105 19.02 1.74 -9.19
CA SER A 105 18.43 3.08 -9.21
C SER A 105 16.98 3.09 -8.72
N LEU A 106 16.14 2.16 -9.18
CA LEU A 106 14.71 2.16 -8.88
C LEU A 106 14.39 1.74 -7.45
N LEU A 107 14.98 0.64 -6.98
CA LEU A 107 14.61 0.08 -5.68
C LEU A 107 15.01 1.01 -4.52
N PRO A 108 16.24 1.56 -4.47
CA PRO A 108 16.61 2.55 -3.45
C PRO A 108 15.73 3.80 -3.49
N ALA A 109 15.37 4.31 -4.68
CA ALA A 109 14.49 5.47 -4.80
C ALA A 109 13.08 5.19 -4.25
N ILE A 110 12.52 4.01 -4.52
CA ILE A 110 11.21 3.60 -4.00
C ILE A 110 11.22 3.46 -2.48
N ILE A 111 12.30 2.91 -1.92
CA ILE A 111 12.50 2.80 -0.47
C ILE A 111 12.67 4.19 0.16
N ALA A 112 13.43 5.09 -0.49
CA ALA A 112 13.61 6.46 -0.03
C ALA A 112 12.29 7.23 0.02
N ASP A 113 11.46 7.13 -1.02
CA ASP A 113 10.10 7.69 -1.02
C ASP A 113 9.28 7.18 0.17
N TYR A 114 9.32 5.86 0.43
CA TYR A 114 8.59 5.25 1.54
C TYR A 114 9.03 5.87 2.87
N LYS A 115 10.35 5.93 3.10
CA LYS A 115 10.94 6.48 4.32
C LYS A 115 10.56 7.96 4.48
N GLY A 116 10.57 8.73 3.40
CA GLY A 116 10.13 10.13 3.39
C GLY A 116 8.65 10.28 3.78
N TYR A 117 7.76 9.48 3.18
CA TYR A 117 6.34 9.53 3.50
C TYR A 117 6.07 9.10 4.94
N ALA A 118 6.73 8.03 5.39
CA ALA A 118 6.59 7.50 6.74
C ALA A 118 7.09 8.49 7.79
N ALA A 119 8.26 9.09 7.59
CA ALA A 119 8.80 10.09 8.52
C ALA A 119 7.90 11.32 8.63
N ALA A 120 7.37 11.81 7.51
CA ALA A 120 6.44 12.93 7.53
C ALA A 120 5.12 12.60 8.25
N ALA A 121 4.63 11.36 8.11
CA ALA A 121 3.43 10.90 8.81
C ALA A 121 3.67 10.74 10.32
N ASP A 122 4.82 10.18 10.72
CA ASP A 122 5.22 10.06 12.13
C ASP A 122 5.28 11.44 12.80
N LEU A 123 5.92 12.42 12.16
CA LEU A 123 6.00 13.79 12.68
C LEU A 123 4.62 14.42 12.86
N PHE A 124 3.72 14.17 11.91
CA PHE A 124 2.34 14.64 12.00
C PHE A 124 1.60 13.99 13.18
N TRP A 125 1.70 12.67 13.35
CA TRP A 125 1.05 11.95 14.46
C TRP A 125 1.60 12.34 15.83
N TYR A 126 2.90 12.58 15.93
CA TYR A 126 3.52 13.12 17.13
C TYR A 126 2.94 14.50 17.50
N SER A 127 2.71 15.36 16.51
CA SER A 127 2.30 16.75 16.72
C SER A 127 0.79 16.92 16.95
N PHE A 128 -0.05 16.05 16.36
CA PHE A 128 -1.52 16.19 16.38
C PHE A 128 -2.24 15.08 17.15
N GLY A 129 -1.48 14.18 17.80
CA GLY A 129 -1.99 12.96 18.39
C GLY A 129 -2.27 11.90 17.32
N HIS A 130 -2.32 10.64 17.76
CA HIS A 130 -2.68 9.55 16.86
C HIS A 130 -4.09 9.78 16.30
N PRO A 131 -4.27 9.89 14.98
CA PRO A 131 -5.58 9.67 14.42
C PRO A 131 -5.97 8.27 14.88
N ASN A 132 -7.06 8.20 15.66
CA ASN A 132 -7.70 7.02 16.22
C ASN A 132 -7.32 5.77 15.42
N ASP A 133 -6.86 4.69 16.08
CA ASP A 133 -6.20 3.46 15.55
C ASP A 133 -6.76 2.82 14.25
N ALA A 134 -7.86 3.35 13.73
CA ALA A 134 -8.61 2.99 12.55
C ALA A 134 -8.19 3.68 11.23
N PHE A 135 -7.42 4.78 11.21
CA PHE A 135 -7.28 5.57 9.96
C PHE A 135 -6.51 4.86 8.85
N PHE A 136 -5.40 4.21 9.19
CA PHE A 136 -4.67 3.31 8.30
C PHE A 136 -4.10 2.20 9.18
N ASN A 137 -4.32 0.94 8.79
CA ASN A 137 -3.89 -0.23 9.56
C ASN A 137 -2.39 -0.49 9.36
N GLY A 138 -1.55 0.45 9.81
CA GLY A 138 -0.09 0.45 9.73
C GLY A 138 0.52 1.44 8.73
N MET A 139 1.79 1.81 8.95
CA MET A 139 2.52 2.79 8.14
C MET A 139 2.64 2.41 6.65
N LEU A 140 2.87 1.13 6.34
CA LEU A 140 2.89 0.64 4.96
C LEU A 140 1.55 0.82 4.25
N CYS A 141 0.45 0.62 4.97
CA CYS A 141 -0.89 0.87 4.44
C CYS A 141 -1.07 2.37 4.13
N PHE A 142 -0.66 3.25 5.05
CA PHE A 142 -0.65 4.69 4.81
C PHE A 142 0.18 5.06 3.58
N CYS A 143 1.45 4.66 3.51
CA CYS A 143 2.34 5.02 2.40
C CYS A 143 1.81 4.52 1.05
N ALA A 144 1.29 3.28 0.98
CA ALA A 144 0.63 2.77 -0.22
C ALA A 144 -0.56 3.65 -0.62
N HIS A 145 -1.35 4.07 0.35
CA HIS A 145 -2.55 4.85 0.12
C HIS A 145 -2.23 6.30 -0.29
N TYR A 146 -1.32 6.97 0.42
CA TYR A 146 -0.81 8.30 0.07
C TYR A 146 -0.14 8.30 -1.31
N ALA A 147 0.71 7.32 -1.61
CA ALA A 147 1.32 7.20 -2.93
C ALA A 147 0.24 7.12 -4.01
N LYS A 148 -0.86 6.41 -3.79
CA LYS A 148 -1.94 6.30 -4.79
C LYS A 148 -2.77 7.57 -4.98
N HIS A 149 -3.01 8.33 -3.91
CA HIS A 149 -4.04 9.38 -3.90
C HIS A 149 -3.53 10.78 -3.59
N GLY A 150 -2.58 10.90 -2.65
CA GLY A 150 -1.97 12.15 -2.23
C GLY A 150 -0.89 12.61 -3.20
N HIS A 151 0.13 11.78 -3.38
CA HIS A 151 1.32 12.10 -4.16
C HIS A 151 1.03 12.56 -5.62
N PRO A 152 0.14 11.90 -6.40
CA PRO A 152 -0.14 12.32 -7.79
C PRO A 152 -0.83 13.67 -7.91
N LYS A 153 -1.32 14.22 -6.80
CA LYS A 153 -1.98 15.54 -6.73
C LYS A 153 -1.06 16.61 -6.13
N SER A 154 0.23 16.30 -5.97
CA SER A 154 1.22 17.20 -5.37
C SER A 154 0.83 17.69 -3.97
N MET A 155 0.01 16.93 -3.24
CA MET A 155 -0.27 17.22 -1.84
C MET A 155 0.90 16.81 -0.99
N SER A 156 1.20 17.58 0.05
CA SER A 156 2.11 17.14 1.11
C SER A 156 1.47 16.00 1.93
N VAL A 157 2.30 15.24 2.64
CA VAL A 157 1.82 14.21 3.59
C VAL A 157 0.94 14.83 4.67
N GLU A 158 1.33 15.98 5.21
CA GLU A 158 0.59 16.71 6.23
C GLU A 158 -0.78 17.16 5.71
N ASP A 159 -0.85 17.81 4.56
CA ASP A 159 -2.13 18.26 3.98
C ASP A 159 -3.05 17.09 3.69
N TYR A 160 -2.47 15.98 3.21
CA TYR A 160 -3.21 14.76 2.98
C TYR A 160 -3.80 14.19 4.27
N LEU A 161 -3.00 14.10 5.33
CA LEU A 161 -3.45 13.61 6.64
C LEU A 161 -4.50 14.53 7.27
N LYS A 162 -4.33 15.85 7.20
CA LYS A 162 -5.35 16.83 7.62
C LYS A 162 -6.66 16.64 6.85
N LYS A 163 -6.57 16.45 5.53
CA LYS A 163 -7.75 16.21 4.68
C LYS A 163 -8.47 14.92 5.06
N MET A 164 -7.71 13.86 5.33
CA MET A 164 -8.25 12.58 5.76
C MET A 164 -8.94 12.71 7.11
N ASN A 165 -8.29 13.34 8.09
CA ASN A 165 -8.87 13.65 9.40
C ASN A 165 -10.20 14.39 9.28
N ASP A 166 -10.25 15.41 8.43
CA ASP A 166 -11.45 16.22 8.20
C ASP A 166 -12.61 15.40 7.58
N VAL A 167 -12.31 14.46 6.67
CA VAL A 167 -13.32 13.57 6.09
C VAL A 167 -13.91 12.62 7.13
N LEU A 168 -13.10 12.08 8.05
CA LEU A 168 -13.64 11.13 9.05
C LEU A 168 -14.36 11.80 10.21
N THR A 169 -13.94 12.99 10.62
CA THR A 169 -14.50 13.71 11.77
C THR A 169 -15.72 14.53 11.38
N ASN A 170 -15.68 15.20 10.23
CA ASN A 170 -16.72 16.14 9.79
C ASN A 170 -17.22 15.83 8.37
N PRO A 171 -17.74 14.61 8.10
CA PRO A 171 -18.22 14.25 6.77
C PRO A 171 -19.47 15.05 6.37
N THR A 172 -19.56 15.40 5.10
CA THR A 172 -20.79 15.96 4.51
C THR A 172 -21.88 14.92 4.32
N LYS A 173 -21.51 13.66 4.09
CA LYS A 173 -22.43 12.52 3.96
C LYS A 173 -21.85 11.29 4.64
N GLN A 174 -22.71 10.52 5.30
CA GLN A 174 -22.39 9.20 5.83
C GLN A 174 -23.43 8.20 5.32
N PHE A 175 -22.99 7.08 4.76
CA PHE A 175 -23.86 6.04 4.18
C PHE A 175 -23.18 4.67 4.20
N VAL A 176 -23.90 3.62 3.79
CA VAL A 176 -23.36 2.26 3.69
C VAL A 176 -23.31 1.84 2.22
N GLN A 177 -22.16 1.34 1.77
CA GLN A 177 -21.97 0.80 0.43
C GLN A 177 -21.51 -0.65 0.51
N ASN A 178 -22.31 -1.60 0.00
CA ASN A 178 -22.02 -3.04 0.06
C ASN A 178 -21.71 -3.54 1.49
N GLY A 179 -22.44 -3.04 2.49
CA GLY A 179 -22.22 -3.36 3.90
C GLY A 179 -21.05 -2.63 4.57
N CYS A 180 -20.33 -1.77 3.86
CA CYS A 180 -19.20 -1.00 4.39
C CYS A 180 -19.61 0.45 4.75
N PRO A 181 -19.35 0.91 5.99
CA PRO A 181 -19.50 2.31 6.35
C PRO A 181 -18.69 3.23 5.44
N THR A 182 -19.32 4.27 4.92
CA THR A 182 -18.73 5.20 3.95
C THR A 182 -18.97 6.64 4.39
N LYS A 183 -17.91 7.44 4.42
CA LYS A 183 -17.92 8.87 4.77
C LYS A 183 -17.42 9.68 3.59
N GLU A 184 -18.08 10.77 3.26
CA GLU A 184 -17.73 11.62 2.13
C GLU A 184 -17.63 13.09 2.54
N LYS A 185 -16.59 13.77 2.03
CA LYS A 185 -16.43 15.23 2.10
C LYS A 185 -15.85 15.78 0.80
N GLY A 186 -16.68 16.52 0.07
CA GLY A 186 -16.33 17.01 -1.27
C GLY A 186 -16.04 15.84 -2.22
N ARG A 187 -14.87 15.84 -2.87
CA ARG A 187 -14.44 14.74 -3.75
C ARG A 187 -13.76 13.57 -3.04
N TRP A 188 -13.66 13.61 -1.71
CA TRP A 188 -13.02 12.56 -0.92
C TRP A 188 -14.06 11.63 -0.30
N ILE A 189 -13.87 10.33 -0.51
CA ILE A 189 -14.68 9.27 0.09
C ILE A 189 -13.76 8.37 0.89
N VAL A 190 -14.06 8.11 2.16
CA VAL A 190 -13.47 7.04 2.95
C VAL A 190 -14.49 5.92 3.12
N ILE A 191 -14.11 4.70 2.74
CA ILE A 191 -14.87 3.47 2.97
C ILE A 191 -14.13 2.67 4.04
N SER A 192 -14.76 2.50 5.20
CA SER A 192 -14.28 1.61 6.26
C SER A 192 -14.86 0.21 6.09
N GLU A 193 -14.10 -0.84 6.37
CA GLU A 193 -14.70 -2.17 6.54
C GLU A 193 -15.59 -2.22 7.81
N PRO A 194 -16.53 -3.19 7.93
CA PRO A 194 -17.60 -3.17 8.96
C PRO A 194 -17.15 -3.02 10.42
N ASN A 195 -15.86 -3.23 10.72
CA ASN A 195 -15.27 -3.09 12.06
C ASN A 195 -14.25 -1.93 12.17
N ASN A 196 -14.26 -0.97 11.24
CA ASN A 196 -13.25 0.11 11.13
C ASN A 196 -11.79 -0.37 11.01
N ALA A 197 -11.56 -1.66 10.79
CA ALA A 197 -10.22 -2.26 10.75
C ALA A 197 -9.40 -1.90 9.49
N TYR A 198 -10.05 -1.34 8.47
CA TYR A 198 -9.41 -0.97 7.22
C TYR A 198 -10.14 0.17 6.54
N VAL A 199 -9.40 1.20 6.15
CA VAL A 199 -9.88 2.37 5.43
C VAL A 199 -9.40 2.31 3.98
N ARG A 200 -10.35 2.27 3.05
CA ARG A 200 -10.13 2.54 1.63
C ARG A 200 -10.63 3.94 1.33
N THR A 201 -9.74 4.87 1.04
CA THR A 201 -10.17 6.17 0.50
C THR A 201 -10.18 6.12 -1.02
N ALA A 202 -11.20 6.71 -1.63
CA ALA A 202 -11.26 7.02 -3.05
C ALA A 202 -11.42 8.53 -3.23
N TYR A 203 -10.70 9.09 -4.21
CA TYR A 203 -10.97 10.43 -4.73
C TYR A 203 -11.91 10.28 -5.93
N LYS A 204 -13.08 10.94 -5.91
CA LYS A 204 -13.98 11.03 -7.06
C LYS A 204 -13.28 11.82 -8.16
N ILE A 205 -12.92 11.14 -9.25
CA ILE A 205 -12.40 11.77 -10.48
C ILE A 205 -13.53 12.57 -11.11
#